data_AF-A0A077P2J6-F1
#
_entry.id   AF-A0A077P2J6-F1
#
_cell.length_a   1.000
_cell.length_b   1.000
_cell.length_c   1.000
_cell.angle_alpha   90.00
_cell.angle_beta   90.00
_cell.angle_gamma   90.00
#
_symmetry.space_group_name_H-M   'P 1'
#
loop_
_entity.id
_entity.type
_entity.pdbx_description
1 polymer ?
#
loop_
_entity_poly.entity_id
_entity_poly.type
_entity_poly.pdbx_seq_one_letter_code
_entity_poly.pdbx_strand_id
1 'polypeptide(L)'
;MDRIIAVDYISLYINEASRIGAKYFTIHPGYLEFDDNGISDFDFKQLSKSILKLSNLAKEKGISILLENTGSDREKYIVLSDEQHEILCHEYSIYLTLDIVHFESFMNKKSTNEYNQALKKLIPYVRNAHFNDVLNGEHIHLPLGEGNFDYHRVLSFMVNEGYKGNFIIEESGGGFSPEEFIFAGKEYIESLNGR
;
A
#
# COMPACT_ATOMS: atom_id res chain seq x y z
N MET A 1 5.64 11.01 -17.29
CA MET A 1 4.98 12.29 -16.90
C MET A 1 5.98 13.08 -16.08
N ASP A 2 6.14 14.38 -16.32
CA ASP A 2 7.05 15.21 -15.53
C ASP A 2 6.61 15.26 -14.06
N ARG A 3 7.57 15.23 -13.12
CA ARG A 3 7.32 15.23 -11.67
C ARG A 3 6.48 16.43 -11.22
N ILE A 4 6.71 17.62 -11.78
CA ILE A 4 5.97 18.83 -11.44
C ILE A 4 4.51 18.67 -11.83
N ILE A 5 4.26 18.15 -13.04
CA ILE A 5 2.91 17.86 -13.52
C ILE A 5 2.23 16.84 -12.60
N ALA A 6 2.92 15.76 -12.21
CA ALA A 6 2.38 14.76 -11.29
C ALA A 6 1.96 15.37 -9.95
N VAL A 7 2.82 16.21 -9.35
CA VAL A 7 2.53 16.87 -8.07
C VAL A 7 1.35 17.83 -8.19
N ASP A 8 1.23 18.57 -9.29
CA ASP A 8 0.12 19.49 -9.50
C ASP A 8 -1.19 18.72 -9.70
N TYR A 9 -1.19 17.61 -10.45
CA TYR A 9 -2.35 16.71 -10.57
C TYR A 9 -2.76 16.13 -9.22
N ILE A 10 -1.83 15.58 -8.44
CA ILE A 10 -2.13 15.03 -7.12
C ILE A 10 -2.66 16.13 -6.20
N SER A 11 -2.11 17.35 -6.27
CA SER A 11 -2.61 18.49 -5.50
C SER A 11 -4.08 18.82 -5.81
N LEU A 12 -4.48 18.75 -7.08
CA LEU A 12 -5.88 18.93 -7.47
C LEU A 12 -6.76 17.83 -6.84
N TYR A 13 -6.34 16.56 -6.91
CA TYR A 13 -7.12 15.46 -6.34
C TYR A 13 -7.16 15.46 -4.81
N ILE A 14 -6.15 15.97 -4.11
CA ILE A 14 -6.22 16.20 -2.66
C ILE A 14 -7.33 17.22 -2.34
N ASN A 15 -7.50 18.26 -3.15
CA ASN A 15 -8.60 19.22 -2.98
C ASN A 15 -9.97 18.55 -3.19
N GLU A 16 -10.11 17.72 -4.21
CA GLU A 16 -11.37 16.99 -4.45
C GLU A 16 -11.65 15.95 -3.36
N ALA A 17 -10.64 15.22 -2.91
CA ALA A 17 -10.74 14.28 -1.80
C ALA A 17 -11.24 14.98 -0.52
N SER A 18 -10.78 16.22 -0.27
CA SER A 18 -11.24 17.03 0.86
C SER A 18 -12.72 17.37 0.74
N ARG A 19 -13.21 17.68 -0.46
CA ARG A 19 -14.63 18.01 -0.71
C ARG A 19 -15.57 16.84 -0.45
N ILE A 20 -15.12 15.61 -0.69
CA ILE A 20 -15.90 14.41 -0.40
C ILE A 20 -15.72 13.90 1.05
N GLY A 21 -14.96 14.62 1.88
CA GLY A 21 -14.73 14.27 3.28
C GLY A 21 -13.77 13.09 3.48
N ALA A 22 -12.90 12.80 2.50
CA ALA A 22 -11.90 11.76 2.66
C ALA A 22 -10.93 12.13 3.78
N LYS A 23 -10.55 11.14 4.59
CA LYS A 23 -9.54 11.29 5.66
C LYS A 23 -8.13 10.94 5.18
N TYR A 24 -8.04 10.05 4.21
CA TYR A 24 -6.81 9.45 3.72
C TYR A 24 -6.73 9.59 2.20
N PHE A 25 -5.52 9.77 1.68
CA PHE A 25 -5.24 9.84 0.25
C PHE A 25 -4.01 8.99 -0.07
N THR A 26 -4.23 7.82 -0.69
CA THR A 26 -3.17 6.88 -1.05
C THR A 26 -2.47 7.31 -2.34
N ILE A 27 -1.14 7.22 -2.36
CA ILE A 27 -0.31 7.43 -3.55
C ILE A 27 0.79 6.36 -3.62
N HIS A 28 1.23 6.03 -4.83
CA HIS A 28 2.48 5.32 -5.04
C HIS A 28 3.68 6.29 -5.09
N PRO A 29 4.92 5.83 -4.84
CA PRO A 29 6.14 6.62 -4.98
C PRO A 29 6.43 7.06 -6.42
N GLY A 30 5.81 6.41 -7.41
CA GLY A 30 5.96 6.70 -8.83
C GLY A 30 6.87 5.72 -9.56
N TYR A 31 7.41 6.17 -10.69
CA TYR A 31 8.18 5.35 -11.63
C TYR A 31 9.53 5.99 -11.92
N LEU A 32 10.54 5.17 -12.17
CA LEU A 32 11.82 5.58 -12.75
C LEU A 32 11.76 5.53 -14.28
N GLU A 33 12.72 6.19 -14.95
CA GLU A 33 12.85 6.06 -16.41
C GLU A 33 13.56 4.75 -16.81
N PHE A 34 14.51 4.32 -15.97
CA PHE A 34 15.28 3.09 -16.11
C PHE A 34 14.91 2.11 -14.99
N ASP A 35 14.87 0.83 -15.34
CA ASP A 35 14.53 -0.23 -14.41
C ASP A 35 15.78 -0.64 -13.62
N ASP A 36 15.84 -0.24 -12.35
CA ASP A 36 16.95 -0.54 -11.45
C ASP A 36 16.47 -1.10 -10.10
N ASN A 37 15.20 -1.52 -9.99
CA ASN A 37 14.58 -2.06 -8.77
C ASN A 37 15.11 -1.41 -7.47
N GLY A 38 14.70 -0.17 -7.23
CA GLY A 38 15.19 0.64 -6.12
C GLY A 38 15.08 2.13 -6.44
N ILE A 39 15.81 2.96 -5.71
CA ILE A 39 15.89 4.39 -5.98
C ILE A 39 17.27 4.94 -5.60
N SER A 40 17.83 5.82 -6.43
CA SER A 40 19.08 6.52 -6.10
C SER A 40 18.85 7.54 -4.97
N ASP A 41 19.90 7.90 -4.23
CA ASP A 41 19.81 8.96 -3.21
C ASP A 41 19.30 10.29 -3.79
N PHE A 42 19.69 10.59 -5.03
CA PHE A 42 19.24 11.80 -5.72
C PHE A 42 17.73 11.75 -5.97
N ASP A 43 17.23 10.64 -6.51
CA ASP A 43 15.82 10.47 -6.85
C ASP A 43 14.96 10.38 -5.59
N PHE A 44 15.44 9.69 -4.55
CA PHE A 44 14.79 9.64 -3.24
C PHE A 44 14.63 11.05 -2.67
N LYS A 45 15.66 11.89 -2.77
CA LYS A 45 15.56 13.30 -2.38
C LYS A 45 14.56 14.10 -3.21
N GLN A 46 14.35 13.77 -4.49
CA GLN A 46 13.30 14.42 -5.29
C GLN A 46 11.90 13.93 -4.92
N LEU A 47 11.74 12.65 -4.63
CA LEU A 47 10.52 12.07 -4.10
C LEU A 47 10.15 12.71 -2.77
N SER A 48 11.09 12.81 -1.82
CA SER A 48 10.90 13.46 -0.51
C SER A 48 10.42 14.90 -0.63
N LYS A 49 10.98 15.69 -1.56
CA LYS A 49 10.48 17.06 -1.83
C LYS A 49 9.04 17.10 -2.33
N SER A 50 8.67 16.13 -3.17
CA SER A 50 7.32 16.03 -3.72
C SER A 50 6.34 15.64 -2.62
N ILE A 51 6.70 14.65 -1.79
CA ILE A 51 5.95 14.23 -0.60
C ILE A 51 5.79 15.39 0.39
N LEU A 52 6.84 16.18 0.65
CA LEU A 52 6.75 17.36 1.52
C LEU A 52 5.73 18.38 0.99
N LYS A 53 5.74 18.68 -0.31
CA LYS A 53 4.77 19.61 -0.90
C LYS A 53 3.34 19.08 -0.76
N LEU A 54 3.13 17.79 -1.06
CA LEU A 54 1.80 17.16 -1.01
C LEU A 54 1.27 17.00 0.42
N SER A 55 2.13 16.60 1.37
CA SER A 55 1.78 16.43 2.78
C SER A 55 1.39 17.74 3.44
N ASN A 56 2.08 18.84 3.15
CA ASN A 56 1.71 20.17 3.63
C ASN A 56 0.31 20.57 3.15
N LEU A 57 0.03 20.41 1.86
CA LEU A 57 -1.31 20.68 1.30
C LEU A 57 -2.38 19.77 1.93
N ALA A 58 -2.12 18.46 2.01
CA ALA A 58 -3.07 17.51 2.60
C ALA A 58 -3.40 17.87 4.05
N LYS A 59 -2.38 18.24 4.84
CA LYS A 59 -2.53 18.69 6.23
C LYS A 59 -3.41 19.93 6.35
N GLU A 60 -3.23 20.93 5.48
CA GLU A 60 -4.11 22.11 5.42
C GLU A 60 -5.58 21.75 5.15
N LYS A 61 -5.82 20.62 4.46
CA LYS A 61 -7.15 20.10 4.13
C LYS A 61 -7.68 19.08 5.14
N GLY A 62 -6.94 18.79 6.22
CA GLY A 62 -7.32 17.77 7.20
C GLY A 62 -7.20 16.33 6.69
N ILE A 63 -6.44 16.10 5.63
CA ILE A 63 -6.17 14.79 5.02
C ILE A 63 -4.78 14.31 5.41
N SER A 64 -4.62 13.00 5.58
CA SER A 64 -3.30 12.38 5.65
C SER A 64 -2.94 11.66 4.36
N ILE A 65 -1.72 11.89 3.86
CA ILE A 65 -1.17 11.12 2.74
C ILE A 65 -0.77 9.74 3.24
N LEU A 66 -1.16 8.71 2.48
CA LEU A 66 -0.71 7.34 2.67
C LEU A 66 0.19 6.97 1.49
N LEU A 67 1.46 6.67 1.74
CA LEU A 67 2.36 6.14 0.72
C LEU A 67 2.21 4.63 0.69
N GLU A 68 1.86 4.08 -0.47
CA GLU A 68 1.74 2.66 -0.64
C GLU A 68 3.11 2.02 -0.91
N ASN A 69 3.40 0.89 -0.27
CA ASN A 69 4.52 0.05 -0.70
C ASN A 69 4.20 -0.55 -2.07
N THR A 70 5.23 -0.85 -2.84
CA THR A 70 5.13 -1.27 -4.23
C THR A 70 5.92 -2.56 -4.47
N GLY A 71 5.46 -3.39 -5.40
CA GLY A 71 6.16 -4.59 -5.85
C GLY A 71 7.20 -4.33 -6.96
N SER A 72 8.05 -5.33 -7.22
CA SER A 72 9.03 -5.34 -8.32
C SER A 72 8.50 -6.03 -9.59
N ASP A 73 7.19 -6.23 -9.68
CA ASP A 73 6.48 -6.93 -10.77
C ASP A 73 6.26 -6.04 -12.00
N ARG A 74 6.14 -4.73 -11.77
CA ARG A 74 6.03 -3.72 -12.82
C ARG A 74 7.38 -3.06 -13.00
N GLU A 75 7.96 -3.21 -14.20
CA GLU A 75 9.19 -2.54 -14.58
C GLU A 75 9.13 -1.06 -14.18
N LYS A 76 10.22 -0.56 -13.58
CA LYS A 76 10.40 0.85 -13.20
C LYS A 76 9.55 1.34 -12.03
N TYR A 77 8.73 0.52 -11.35
CA TYR A 77 8.15 0.96 -10.09
C TYR A 77 9.27 1.29 -9.10
N ILE A 78 9.15 2.44 -8.42
CA ILE A 78 10.05 2.75 -7.31
C ILE A 78 9.69 1.81 -6.17
N VAL A 79 10.60 0.91 -5.80
CA VAL A 79 10.49 0.06 -4.60
C VAL A 79 11.35 0.69 -3.51
N LEU A 80 10.72 1.10 -2.42
CA LEU A 80 11.42 1.69 -1.27
C LEU A 80 11.77 0.62 -0.24
N SER A 81 12.89 0.81 0.47
CA SER A 81 13.20 -0.01 1.64
C SER A 81 12.34 0.36 2.84
N ASP A 82 12.25 -0.54 3.83
CA ASP A 82 11.62 -0.26 5.13
C ASP A 82 12.16 1.04 5.75
N GLU A 83 13.49 1.24 5.72
CA GLU A 83 14.15 2.43 6.25
C GLU A 83 13.74 3.70 5.51
N GLN A 84 13.62 3.64 4.18
CA GLN A 84 13.14 4.77 3.38
C GLN A 84 11.68 5.10 3.70
N HIS A 85 10.81 4.10 3.87
CA HIS A 85 9.44 4.33 4.33
C HIS A 85 9.40 4.97 5.72
N GLU A 86 10.22 4.51 6.66
CA GLU A 86 10.33 5.10 8.00
C GLU A 86 10.76 6.57 7.94
N ILE A 87 11.82 6.89 7.19
CA ILE A 87 12.30 8.26 6.99
C ILE A 87 11.17 9.16 6.48
N LEU A 88 10.46 8.73 5.44
CA LEU A 88 9.38 9.52 4.85
C LEU A 88 8.23 9.75 5.85
N CYS A 89 7.84 8.72 6.61
CA CYS A 89 6.79 8.84 7.62
C CYS A 89 7.16 9.80 8.74
N HIS A 90 8.41 9.72 9.26
CA HIS A 90 8.88 10.59 10.34
C HIS A 90 9.09 12.03 9.89
N GLU A 91 9.77 12.25 8.76
CA GLU A 91 10.14 13.61 8.31
C GLU A 91 8.94 14.39 7.78
N TYR A 92 8.01 13.72 7.09
CA TYR A 92 6.92 14.38 6.37
C TYR A 92 5.54 14.14 6.96
N SER A 93 5.46 13.48 8.12
CA SER A 93 4.20 13.19 8.82
C SER A 93 3.16 12.51 7.92
N ILE A 94 3.62 11.66 7.01
CA ILE A 94 2.78 10.79 6.20
C ILE A 94 2.67 9.42 6.88
N TYR A 95 1.78 8.58 6.34
CA TYR A 95 1.57 7.22 6.80
C TYR A 95 1.66 6.25 5.63
N LEU A 96 1.41 4.97 5.87
CA LEU A 96 1.42 3.94 4.84
C LEU A 96 0.02 3.41 4.54
N THR A 97 -0.18 3.10 3.26
CA THR A 97 -1.11 2.04 2.86
C THR A 97 -0.26 0.80 2.67
N LEU A 98 -0.48 -0.24 3.46
CA LEU A 98 0.23 -1.49 3.27
C LEU A 98 -0.54 -2.36 2.27
N ASP A 99 -0.04 -2.50 1.07
CA ASP A 99 -0.46 -3.57 0.16
C ASP A 99 0.23 -4.88 0.56
N ILE A 100 -0.59 -5.85 0.98
CA ILE A 100 -0.15 -7.16 1.45
C ILE A 100 0.30 -8.06 0.30
N VAL A 101 -0.26 -7.92 -0.91
CA VAL A 101 0.18 -8.66 -2.11
C VAL A 101 1.59 -8.24 -2.48
N HIS A 102 1.86 -6.93 -2.53
CA HIS A 102 3.18 -6.37 -2.75
C HIS A 102 4.17 -6.90 -1.72
N PHE A 103 3.81 -6.85 -0.44
CA PHE A 103 4.64 -7.32 0.66
C PHE A 103 4.91 -8.84 0.58
N GLU A 104 3.88 -9.65 0.30
CA GLU A 104 3.98 -11.10 0.13
C GLU A 104 4.91 -11.46 -1.03
N SER A 105 4.89 -10.71 -2.13
CA SER A 105 5.76 -10.97 -3.29
C SER A 105 7.26 -10.95 -2.96
N PHE A 106 7.67 -10.18 -1.94
CA PHE A 106 9.05 -10.15 -1.44
C PHE A 106 9.30 -11.17 -0.32
N MET A 107 8.26 -11.54 0.43
CA MET A 107 8.38 -12.28 1.68
C MET A 107 7.95 -13.75 1.60
N ASN A 108 7.40 -14.21 0.48
CA ASN A 108 6.86 -15.56 0.27
C ASN A 108 7.84 -16.71 0.55
N LYS A 109 9.15 -16.46 0.39
CA LYS A 109 10.23 -17.43 0.63
C LYS A 109 10.83 -17.32 2.04
N LYS A 110 10.38 -16.35 2.83
CA LYS A 110 10.87 -16.10 4.19
C LYS A 110 10.14 -16.97 5.20
N SER A 111 10.78 -17.23 6.33
CA SER A 111 10.11 -17.91 7.43
C SER A 111 8.97 -17.04 7.97
N THR A 112 7.98 -17.66 8.61
CA THR A 112 6.89 -16.93 9.28
C THR A 112 7.41 -15.93 10.32
N ASN A 113 8.52 -16.23 10.99
CA ASN A 113 9.12 -15.30 11.94
C ASN A 113 9.73 -14.07 11.25
N GLU A 114 10.47 -14.25 10.15
CA GLU A 114 10.99 -13.13 9.36
C GLU A 114 9.88 -12.27 8.77
N TYR A 115 8.82 -12.91 8.25
CA TYR A 115 7.61 -12.23 7.75
C TYR A 115 6.99 -11.33 8.82
N ASN A 116 6.69 -11.91 9.99
CA ASN A 116 6.06 -11.20 11.10
C ASN A 116 6.96 -10.08 11.64
N GLN A 117 8.28 -10.28 11.68
CA GLN A 117 9.22 -9.25 12.11
C GLN A 117 9.25 -8.05 11.16
N ALA A 118 9.28 -8.29 9.84
CA ALA A 118 9.23 -7.23 8.85
C ALA A 118 7.89 -6.47 8.91
N LEU A 119 6.78 -7.21 8.96
CA LEU A 119 5.44 -6.61 9.05
C LEU A 119 5.28 -5.77 10.33
N LYS A 120 5.79 -6.25 11.47
CA LYS A 120 5.76 -5.54 12.76
C LYS A 120 6.45 -4.18 12.73
N LYS A 121 7.50 -4.00 11.93
CA LYS A 121 8.18 -2.70 11.77
C LYS A 121 7.31 -1.67 11.05
N LEU A 122 6.52 -2.13 10.07
CA LEU A 122 5.69 -1.25 9.24
C LEU A 122 4.39 -0.85 9.95
N ILE A 123 3.76 -1.77 10.70
CA ILE A 123 2.43 -1.59 11.33
C ILE A 123 2.22 -0.23 12.03
N PRO A 124 3.17 0.32 12.81
CA PRO A 124 3.01 1.63 13.45
C PRO A 124 2.65 2.78 12.48
N TYR A 125 3.13 2.69 11.24
CA TYR A 125 2.91 3.70 10.20
C TYR A 125 1.68 3.40 9.34
N VAL A 126 1.13 2.20 9.37
CA VAL A 126 0.01 1.79 8.51
C VAL A 126 -1.30 2.43 8.99
N ARG A 127 -2.08 2.98 8.06
CA ARG A 127 -3.43 3.51 8.32
C ARG A 127 -4.51 2.87 7.46
N ASN A 128 -4.14 2.35 6.30
CA ASN A 128 -4.96 1.46 5.48
C ASN A 128 -4.12 0.23 5.09
N ALA A 129 -4.79 -0.89 4.84
CA ALA A 129 -4.15 -2.08 4.30
C ALA A 129 -4.97 -2.56 3.12
N HIS A 130 -4.31 -2.72 1.98
CA HIS A 130 -4.87 -3.33 0.80
C HIS A 130 -4.58 -4.84 0.84
N PHE A 131 -5.55 -5.66 0.47
CA PHE A 131 -5.37 -7.10 0.48
C PHE A 131 -6.27 -7.82 -0.52
N ASN A 132 -5.68 -8.80 -1.16
CA ASN A 132 -6.30 -9.74 -2.07
C ASN A 132 -5.72 -11.12 -1.81
N ASP A 133 -6.27 -12.15 -2.45
CA ASP A 133 -5.61 -13.45 -2.45
C ASP A 133 -4.43 -13.44 -3.41
N VAL A 134 -3.52 -14.37 -3.16
CA VAL A 134 -2.26 -14.52 -3.89
C VAL A 134 -2.02 -16.00 -4.14
N LEU A 135 -1.48 -16.34 -5.31
CA LEU A 135 -1.07 -17.70 -5.62
C LEU A 135 0.46 -17.81 -5.54
N ASN A 136 0.95 -18.68 -4.66
CA ASN A 136 2.38 -19.00 -4.52
C ASN A 136 3.29 -17.78 -4.29
N GLY A 137 2.74 -16.72 -3.69
CA GLY A 137 3.42 -15.46 -3.47
C GLY A 137 3.78 -14.70 -4.75
N GLU A 138 3.15 -15.00 -5.88
CA GLU A 138 3.27 -14.19 -7.08
C GLU A 138 2.57 -12.85 -6.86
N HIS A 139 3.09 -11.77 -7.43
CA HIS A 139 2.41 -10.49 -7.36
C HIS A 139 1.23 -10.50 -8.34
N ILE A 140 0.12 -11.08 -7.89
CA ILE A 140 -1.16 -11.12 -8.59
C ILE A 140 -2.28 -10.82 -7.59
N HIS A 141 -3.24 -10.01 -8.01
CA HIS A 141 -4.42 -9.69 -7.23
C HIS A 141 -5.56 -10.64 -7.61
N LEU A 142 -5.81 -11.65 -6.79
CA LEU A 142 -6.90 -12.60 -6.98
C LEU A 142 -8.09 -12.30 -6.05
N PRO A 143 -9.33 -12.64 -6.44
CA PRO A 143 -10.44 -12.68 -5.49
C PRO A 143 -10.11 -13.59 -4.30
N LEU A 144 -10.62 -13.26 -3.12
CA LEU A 144 -10.41 -14.06 -1.90
C LEU A 144 -10.90 -15.51 -2.11
N GLY A 145 -10.03 -16.49 -1.86
CA GLY A 145 -10.32 -17.91 -2.03
C GLY A 145 -9.80 -18.53 -3.34
N GLU A 146 -9.38 -17.71 -4.31
CA GLU A 146 -8.82 -18.18 -5.59
C GLU A 146 -7.31 -18.48 -5.50
N GLY A 147 -6.64 -17.96 -4.47
CA GLY A 147 -5.22 -18.19 -4.21
C GLY A 147 -4.97 -19.28 -3.17
N ASN A 148 -3.76 -19.27 -2.61
CA ASN A 148 -3.38 -20.16 -1.53
C ASN A 148 -2.74 -19.43 -0.34
N PHE A 149 -2.91 -18.11 -0.29
CA PHE A 149 -2.31 -17.28 0.75
C PHE A 149 -3.21 -17.24 1.99
N ASP A 150 -2.64 -17.55 3.15
CA ASP A 150 -3.35 -17.44 4.44
C ASP A 150 -3.38 -15.98 4.91
N TYR A 151 -4.19 -15.17 4.22
CA TYR A 151 -4.37 -13.76 4.55
C TYR A 151 -4.98 -13.60 5.94
N HIS A 152 -5.89 -14.49 6.37
CA HIS A 152 -6.52 -14.39 7.70
C HIS A 152 -5.50 -14.40 8.84
N ARG A 153 -4.47 -15.24 8.75
CA ARG A 153 -3.33 -15.25 9.68
C ARG A 153 -2.62 -13.88 9.71
N VAL A 154 -2.38 -13.29 8.54
CA VAL A 154 -1.69 -12.00 8.42
C VAL A 154 -2.55 -10.86 8.97
N LEU A 155 -3.83 -10.79 8.59
CA LEU A 155 -4.75 -9.75 9.10
C LEU A 155 -4.88 -9.84 10.62
N SER A 156 -5.01 -11.06 11.16
CA SER A 156 -5.08 -11.31 12.61
C SER A 156 -3.80 -10.88 13.31
N PHE A 157 -2.63 -11.18 12.72
CA PHE A 157 -1.34 -10.72 13.25
C PHE A 157 -1.27 -9.19 13.29
N MET A 158 -1.67 -8.50 12.22
CA MET A 158 -1.68 -7.03 12.18
C MET A 158 -2.57 -6.44 13.27
N VAL A 159 -3.78 -6.97 13.46
CA VAL A 159 -4.70 -6.53 14.52
C VAL A 159 -4.09 -6.74 15.91
N ASN A 160 -3.48 -7.91 16.15
CA ASN A 160 -2.85 -8.23 17.44
C ASN A 160 -1.64 -7.34 17.75
N GLU A 161 -0.91 -6.91 16.73
CA GLU A 161 0.20 -5.95 16.84
C GLU A 161 -0.28 -4.48 16.88
N GLY A 162 -1.59 -4.25 16.90
CA GLY A 162 -2.19 -2.94 17.17
C GLY A 162 -2.62 -2.14 15.96
N TYR A 163 -2.69 -2.74 14.76
CA TYR A 163 -3.31 -2.11 13.60
C TYR A 163 -4.80 -1.84 13.84
N LYS A 164 -5.27 -0.64 13.47
CA LYS A 164 -6.66 -0.16 13.70
C LYS A 164 -7.31 0.42 12.44
N GLY A 165 -6.63 0.31 11.30
CA GLY A 165 -7.13 0.82 10.02
C GLY A 165 -8.06 -0.16 9.33
N ASN A 166 -8.50 0.21 8.13
CA ASN A 166 -9.35 -0.65 7.31
C ASN A 166 -8.52 -1.69 6.56
N PHE A 167 -9.09 -2.88 6.39
CA PHE A 167 -8.66 -3.82 5.35
C PHE A 167 -9.55 -3.62 4.13
N ILE A 168 -8.93 -3.34 2.97
CA ILE A 168 -9.60 -2.93 1.75
C ILE A 168 -9.19 -3.91 0.65
N ILE A 169 -10.16 -4.47 -0.08
CA ILE A 169 -9.86 -5.26 -1.27
C ILE A 169 -9.49 -4.30 -2.40
N GLU A 170 -8.33 -4.49 -3.01
CA GLU A 170 -7.80 -3.65 -4.08
C GLU A 170 -7.83 -4.40 -5.42
N GLU A 171 -7.79 -3.64 -6.53
CA GLU A 171 -7.48 -4.09 -7.90
C GLU A 171 -8.22 -5.33 -8.42
N SER A 172 -8.98 -5.15 -9.50
CA SER A 172 -9.45 -6.29 -10.28
C SER A 172 -8.32 -6.81 -11.17
N GLY A 173 -7.65 -7.89 -10.74
CA GLY A 173 -6.67 -8.61 -11.54
C GLY A 173 -7.24 -9.13 -12.85
N GLY A 174 -6.39 -9.29 -13.86
CA GLY A 174 -6.80 -9.78 -15.18
C GLY A 174 -7.40 -11.18 -15.11
N GLY A 175 -8.57 -11.37 -15.73
CA GLY A 175 -9.27 -12.67 -15.77
C GLY A 175 -10.46 -12.78 -14.82
N PHE A 176 -10.65 -11.80 -13.92
CA PHE A 176 -11.80 -11.72 -13.02
C PHE A 176 -12.51 -10.37 -13.17
N SER A 177 -13.82 -10.38 -12.95
CA SER A 177 -14.68 -9.20 -12.92
C SER A 177 -14.64 -8.51 -11.55
N PRO A 178 -14.86 -7.19 -11.47
CA PRO A 178 -14.99 -6.49 -10.20
C PRO A 178 -16.05 -7.09 -9.26
N GLU A 179 -17.12 -7.65 -9.83
CA GLU A 179 -18.19 -8.32 -9.08
C GLU A 179 -17.69 -9.56 -8.34
N GLU A 180 -16.74 -10.31 -8.91
CA GLU A 180 -16.13 -11.48 -8.27
C GLU A 180 -15.32 -11.08 -7.03
N PHE A 181 -14.56 -9.99 -7.09
CA PHE A 181 -13.85 -9.45 -5.92
C PHE A 181 -14.82 -9.00 -4.81
N ILE A 182 -15.92 -8.34 -5.19
CA ILE A 182 -16.96 -7.92 -4.24
C ILE A 182 -17.63 -9.13 -3.58
N PHE A 183 -17.96 -10.16 -4.36
CA PHE A 183 -18.60 -11.37 -3.86
C PHE A 183 -17.68 -12.13 -2.90
N ALA A 184 -16.44 -12.38 -3.30
CA ALA A 184 -15.43 -13.02 -2.46
C ALA A 184 -15.19 -12.26 -1.14
N GLY A 185 -15.17 -10.93 -1.19
CA GLY A 185 -15.09 -10.08 0.01
C GLY A 185 -16.28 -10.24 0.96
N LYS A 186 -17.50 -10.34 0.42
CA LYS A 186 -18.70 -10.57 1.23
C LYS A 186 -18.70 -11.95 1.87
N GLU A 187 -18.36 -12.99 1.11
CA GLU A 187 -18.25 -14.35 1.64
C GLU A 187 -17.20 -14.44 2.75
N TYR A 188 -16.06 -13.76 2.59
CA TYR A 188 -15.06 -13.69 3.65
C TYR A 188 -15.61 -13.03 4.92
N ILE A 189 -16.28 -11.89 4.82
CA ILE A 189 -16.92 -11.23 5.98
C ILE A 189 -17.94 -12.15 6.66
N GLU A 190 -18.76 -12.86 5.89
CA GLU A 190 -19.70 -13.84 6.42
C GLU A 190 -19.00 -14.97 7.17
N SER A 191 -17.87 -15.47 6.63
CA SER A 191 -17.05 -16.50 7.26
C SER A 191 -16.45 -16.06 8.61
N LEU A 192 -16.23 -14.76 8.82
CA LEU A 192 -15.77 -14.20 10.09
C LEU A 192 -16.88 -14.17 11.15
N ASN A 193 -18.12 -13.97 10.74
CA ASN A 193 -19.28 -13.90 11.64
C ASN A 193 -19.86 -15.28 12.01
N GLY A 194 -19.55 -16.31 11.21
CA GLY A 194 -19.95 -17.70 11.46
C GLY A 194 -19.02 -18.49 12.39
N ARG A 195 -18.00 -17.82 12.98
CA ARG A 195 -17.03 -18.41 13.92
C ARG A 195 -17.28 -17.98 15.35
#